data_AF-A0A936LIL2-F1
#
_entry.id   AF-A0A936LIL2-F1
#
_cell.length_a   1.000
_cell.length_b   1.000
_cell.length_c   1.000
_cell.angle_alpha   90.00
_cell.angle_beta   90.00
_cell.angle_gamma   90.00
#
_symmetry.space_group_name_H-M   'P 1'
#
loop_
_entity.id
_entity.type
_entity.pdbx_description
1 polymer ?
#
loop_
_entity_poly.entity_id
_entity_poly.type
_entity_poly.pdbx_seq_one_letter_code
_entity_poly.pdbx_strand_id
1 'polypeptide(L)'
;MSQLRNPTRLLFVALPFLLLFLAACGAVKLAPTFSHQGRLLDENGAPVPDGNYEIEYGIFHAATGGTAVYTETQTIAVADGLFTASVSPFGTADPTVFAQPTWLQITVGGETLTPRQRLQGSLCSFPRLRRGRAKARKRATGFRRSGGHR
;
A
#
# COMPACT_ATOMS: atom_id res chain seq x y z
N MET A 1 -70.10 -7.60 7.86
CA MET A 1 -69.06 -6.82 7.13
C MET A 1 -68.92 -5.45 7.79
N SER A 2 -68.00 -5.25 8.74
CA SER A 2 -67.54 -3.90 9.15
C SER A 2 -66.45 -3.99 10.22
N GLN A 3 -65.19 -4.14 9.82
CA GLN A 3 -64.04 -3.98 10.74
C GLN A 3 -62.95 -3.08 10.13
N LEU A 4 -63.36 -2.05 9.38
CA LEU A 4 -62.44 -1.08 8.77
C LEU A 4 -62.99 0.34 8.93
N ARG A 5 -63.12 0.80 10.18
CA ARG A 5 -63.20 2.22 10.54
C ARG A 5 -62.26 2.37 11.72
N ASN A 6 -61.01 2.78 11.49
CA ASN A 6 -60.14 3.51 12.43
C ASN A 6 -58.71 3.62 11.85
N PRO A 7 -58.48 4.49 10.84
CA PRO A 7 -57.15 4.72 10.27
C PRO A 7 -56.14 5.22 11.32
N THR A 8 -56.61 5.91 12.36
CA THR A 8 -55.82 6.36 13.50
C THR A 8 -55.21 5.23 14.31
N ARG A 9 -55.88 4.07 14.47
CA ARG A 9 -55.34 2.93 15.23
C ARG A 9 -54.23 2.19 14.49
N LEU A 10 -54.26 2.14 13.15
CA LEU A 10 -53.15 1.60 12.36
C LEU A 10 -51.90 2.50 12.43
N LEU A 11 -52.08 3.82 12.43
CA LEU A 11 -50.98 4.79 12.55
C LEU A 11 -50.21 4.65 13.88
N PHE A 12 -50.92 4.45 15.00
CA PHE A 12 -50.28 4.27 16.32
C PHE A 12 -49.49 2.95 16.48
N VAL A 13 -49.78 1.93 15.67
CA VAL A 13 -49.05 0.64 15.69
C VAL A 13 -47.91 0.63 14.66
N ALA A 14 -48.11 1.26 13.50
CA ALA A 14 -47.10 1.34 12.45
C ALA A 14 -45.95 2.30 12.81
N LEU A 15 -46.21 3.38 13.54
CA LEU A 15 -45.21 4.38 13.91
C LEU A 15 -44.08 3.83 14.83
N PRO A 16 -44.33 3.10 15.93
CA PRO A 16 -43.27 2.50 16.72
C PRO A 16 -42.52 1.40 15.96
N PHE A 17 -43.21 0.67 15.08
CA PHE A 17 -42.58 -0.37 14.25
C PHE A 17 -41.66 0.23 13.17
N LEU A 18 -42.05 1.36 12.58
CA LEU A 18 -41.25 2.13 11.63
C LEU A 18 -40.05 2.81 12.32
N LEU A 19 -40.23 3.34 13.53
CA LEU A 19 -39.14 3.89 14.35
C LEU A 19 -38.14 2.81 14.76
N LEU A 20 -38.59 1.60 15.07
CA LEU A 20 -37.72 0.46 15.36
C LEU A 20 -36.92 -0.01 14.12
N PHE A 21 -37.53 0.08 12.93
CA PHE A 21 -36.89 -0.28 11.67
C PHE A 21 -35.82 0.74 11.24
N LEU A 22 -36.05 2.04 11.46
CA LEU A 22 -35.05 3.09 11.19
C LEU A 22 -33.84 3.03 12.14
N ALA A 23 -34.01 2.53 13.36
CA ALA A 23 -32.94 2.42 14.36
C ALA A 23 -31.93 1.28 14.09
N ALA A 24 -32.17 0.42 13.10
CA ALA A 24 -31.30 -0.72 12.79
C ALA A 24 -30.06 -0.36 11.94
N CYS A 25 -29.89 0.90 11.55
CA CYS A 25 -28.71 1.34 10.79
C CYS A 25 -27.50 1.53 11.71
N GLY A 26 -26.82 0.44 12.05
CA GLY A 26 -25.52 0.48 12.73
C GLY A 26 -24.44 1.05 11.80
N ALA A 27 -23.64 2.00 12.30
CA ALA A 27 -22.47 2.49 11.57
C ALA A 27 -21.38 1.42 11.58
N VAL A 28 -21.10 0.80 10.42
CA VAL A 28 -19.90 -0.02 10.24
C VAL A 28 -18.69 0.92 10.21
N LYS A 29 -17.81 0.82 11.20
CA LYS A 29 -16.49 1.44 11.15
C LYS A 29 -15.64 0.62 10.19
N LEU A 30 -15.49 1.09 8.96
CA LEU A 30 -14.51 0.53 8.04
C LEU A 30 -13.11 0.88 8.59
N ALA A 31 -12.35 -0.12 9.00
CA ALA A 31 -10.93 0.04 9.32
C ALA A 31 -10.20 0.33 7.99
N PRO A 32 -9.53 1.49 7.83
CA PRO A 32 -8.70 1.69 6.67
C PRO A 32 -7.63 0.59 6.57
N THR A 33 -7.46 0.03 5.39
CA THR A 33 -6.38 -0.92 5.08
C THR A 33 -5.64 -0.41 3.86
N PHE A 34 -4.34 -0.69 3.76
CA PHE A 34 -3.60 -0.43 2.53
C PHE A 34 -3.04 -1.72 1.95
N SER A 35 -3.01 -1.82 0.63
CA SER A 35 -2.39 -2.93 -0.08
C SER A 35 -0.92 -2.62 -0.35
N HIS A 36 -0.05 -3.59 -0.11
CA HIS A 36 1.36 -3.53 -0.44
C HIS A 36 1.69 -4.64 -1.45
N GLN A 37 2.24 -4.27 -2.60
CA GLN A 37 2.70 -5.21 -3.61
C GLN A 37 4.20 -5.07 -3.78
N GLY A 38 4.90 -6.20 -3.77
CA GLY A 38 6.34 -6.23 -3.87
C GLY A 38 6.84 -7.41 -4.67
N ARG A 39 8.09 -7.31 -5.12
CA ARG A 39 8.82 -8.43 -5.68
C ARG A 39 10.07 -8.68 -4.85
N LEU A 40 10.18 -9.89 -4.31
CA LEU A 40 11.34 -10.39 -3.59
C LEU A 40 12.33 -10.97 -4.59
N LEU A 41 13.57 -10.52 -4.48
CA LEU A 41 14.71 -10.99 -5.29
C LEU A 41 15.78 -11.51 -4.35
N ASP A 42 16.54 -12.51 -4.80
CA ASP A 42 17.73 -13.01 -4.13
C ASP A 42 18.95 -12.09 -4.38
N GLU A 43 20.09 -12.45 -3.80
CA GLU A 43 21.36 -11.72 -3.95
C GLU A 43 21.85 -11.63 -5.41
N ASN A 44 21.42 -12.55 -6.27
CA ASN A 44 21.75 -12.58 -7.70
C ASN A 44 20.76 -11.75 -8.54
N GLY A 45 19.73 -11.18 -7.92
CA GLY A 45 18.65 -10.47 -8.59
C GLY A 45 17.63 -11.38 -9.26
N ALA A 46 17.66 -12.69 -9.00
CA ALA A 46 16.64 -13.64 -9.44
C ALA A 46 15.44 -13.62 -8.47
N PRO A 47 14.23 -13.94 -8.91
CA PRO A 47 13.08 -14.04 -8.01
C PRO A 47 13.31 -15.14 -6.96
N VAL A 48 12.88 -14.87 -5.73
CA VAL A 48 12.91 -15.92 -4.70
C VAL A 48 11.97 -17.07 -5.08
N PRO A 49 12.24 -18.31 -4.62
CA PRO A 49 11.38 -19.46 -4.87
C PRO A 49 9.95 -19.24 -4.39
N ASP A 50 9.01 -19.95 -5.01
CA ASP A 50 7.62 -19.95 -4.58
C ASP A 50 7.50 -20.56 -3.18
N GLY A 51 6.69 -19.93 -2.34
CA GLY A 51 6.51 -20.39 -0.96
C GLY A 51 5.87 -19.36 -0.04
N ASN A 52 5.78 -19.71 1.23
CA ASN A 52 5.27 -18.84 2.26
C ASN A 52 6.44 -18.12 2.95
N TYR A 53 6.39 -16.79 2.97
CA TYR A 53 7.39 -15.95 3.60
C TYR A 53 6.76 -15.19 4.76
N GLU A 54 7.46 -15.15 5.88
CA GLU A 54 7.09 -14.28 6.99
C GLU A 54 7.55 -12.85 6.66
N ILE A 55 6.59 -11.92 6.68
CA ILE A 55 6.82 -10.51 6.43
C ILE A 55 6.29 -9.73 7.63
N GLU A 56 7.17 -8.96 8.25
CA GLU A 56 6.83 -8.02 9.31
C GLU A 56 6.80 -6.60 8.77
N TYR A 57 5.69 -5.90 9.04
CA TYR A 57 5.49 -4.50 8.75
C TYR A 57 5.62 -3.70 10.03
N GLY A 58 6.54 -2.74 10.04
CA GLY A 58 6.70 -1.79 11.13
C GLY A 58 6.42 -0.36 10.67
N ILE A 59 5.63 0.40 11.43
CA ILE A 59 5.40 1.83 11.17
C ILE A 59 6.19 2.64 12.18
N PHE A 60 6.87 3.68 11.70
CA PHE A 60 7.74 4.55 12.48
C PHE A 60 7.48 6.03 12.17
N HIS A 61 7.85 6.91 13.09
CA HIS A 61 7.88 8.37 12.89
C HIS A 61 9.27 8.90 12.50
N ALA A 62 10.23 8.01 12.25
CA ALA A 62 11.57 8.37 11.83
C ALA A 62 12.01 7.49 10.65
N ALA A 63 12.78 8.08 9.73
CA ALA A 63 13.35 7.37 8.59
C ALA A 63 14.37 6.29 8.98
N THR A 64 15.02 6.45 10.15
CA THR A 64 16.01 5.53 10.72
C THR A 64 15.87 5.52 12.24
N GLY A 65 16.06 4.35 12.88
CA GLY A 65 15.97 4.21 14.34
C GLY A 65 14.56 4.48 14.89
N GLY A 66 14.47 4.82 16.17
CA GLY A 66 13.20 5.06 16.87
C GLY A 66 12.39 3.80 17.16
N THR A 67 11.30 3.97 17.90
CA THR A 67 10.38 2.88 18.28
C THR A 67 9.27 2.75 17.26
N ALA A 68 8.88 1.51 16.95
CA ALA A 68 7.73 1.24 16.10
C ALA A 68 6.45 1.69 16.81
N VAL A 69 5.61 2.45 16.12
CA VAL A 69 4.27 2.83 16.61
C VAL A 69 3.22 1.78 16.26
N TYR A 70 3.54 0.90 15.31
CA TYR A 70 2.74 -0.24 14.95
C TYR A 70 3.63 -1.33 14.36
N THR A 71 3.30 -2.58 14.67
CA THR A 71 3.93 -3.77 14.08
C THR A 71 2.87 -4.79 13.70
N GLU A 72 3.06 -5.45 12.57
CA GLU A 72 2.19 -6.51 12.06
C GLU A 72 3.02 -7.58 11.37
N THR A 73 2.90 -8.83 11.81
CA THR A 73 3.57 -9.97 11.17
C THR A 73 2.55 -10.81 10.44
N GLN A 74 2.83 -11.10 9.16
CA GLN A 74 1.98 -11.91 8.30
C GLN A 74 2.81 -12.98 7.58
N THR A 75 2.21 -14.15 7.38
CA THR A 75 2.74 -15.17 6.47
C THR A 75 2.07 -15.01 5.11
N ILE A 76 2.86 -14.70 4.08
CA ILE A 76 2.35 -14.35 2.74
C ILE A 76 2.90 -15.34 1.71
N ALA A 77 2.02 -15.83 0.84
CA ALA A 77 2.40 -16.64 -0.31
C ALA A 77 3.05 -15.76 -1.39
N VAL A 78 4.22 -16.20 -1.85
CA VAL A 78 5.03 -15.56 -2.89
C VAL A 78 5.08 -16.50 -4.08
N ALA A 79 4.87 -15.97 -5.28
CA ALA A 79 4.97 -16.71 -6.54
C ALA A 79 5.73 -15.88 -7.58
N ASP A 80 6.75 -16.46 -8.21
CA ASP A 80 7.70 -15.78 -9.11
C ASP A 80 8.33 -14.52 -8.47
N GLY A 81 8.56 -14.61 -7.15
CA GLY A 81 8.98 -13.53 -6.27
C GLY A 81 7.93 -12.44 -6.03
N LEU A 82 6.75 -12.48 -6.65
CA LEU A 82 5.69 -11.48 -6.48
C LEU A 82 4.79 -11.81 -5.29
N PHE A 83 4.39 -10.79 -4.55
CA PHE A 83 3.39 -10.93 -3.50
C PHE A 83 2.48 -9.70 -3.38
N THR A 84 1.32 -9.92 -2.78
CA THR A 84 0.39 -8.86 -2.38
C THR A 84 0.00 -9.09 -0.93
N ALA A 85 0.12 -8.05 -0.11
CA ALA A 85 -0.29 -8.02 1.28
C ALA A 85 -1.36 -6.95 1.49
N SER A 86 -2.25 -7.19 2.46
CA SER A 86 -3.15 -6.16 2.96
C SER A 86 -2.80 -5.89 4.42
N VAL A 87 -2.38 -4.67 4.72
CA VAL A 87 -1.92 -4.24 6.04
C VAL A 87 -3.00 -3.38 6.66
N SER A 88 -3.38 -3.68 7.90
CA SER A 88 -4.50 -3.04 8.59
C SER A 88 -4.08 -2.44 9.92
N PRO A 89 -3.30 -1.33 9.91
CA PRO A 89 -2.88 -0.69 11.14
C PRO A 89 -4.07 -0.07 11.89
N PHE A 90 -5.13 0.29 11.18
CA PHE A 90 -6.30 0.92 11.75
C PHE A 90 -7.20 -0.18 12.34
N GLY A 91 -7.38 -0.16 13.66
CA GLY A 91 -8.03 -1.21 14.43
C GLY A 91 -7.29 -1.47 15.75
N THR A 92 -5.96 -1.36 15.69
CA THR A 92 -5.05 -1.41 16.85
C THR A 92 -4.27 -0.11 17.04
N ALA A 93 -3.89 0.58 15.95
CA ALA A 93 -3.19 1.86 16.02
C ALA A 93 -4.19 3.04 15.98
N ASP A 94 -3.86 4.11 16.72
CA ASP A 94 -4.60 5.36 16.69
C ASP A 94 -4.47 6.02 15.29
N PRO A 95 -5.56 6.41 14.61
CA PRO A 95 -5.50 7.08 13.31
C PRO A 95 -4.60 8.33 13.28
N THR A 96 -4.41 9.00 14.43
CA THR A 96 -3.52 10.17 14.57
C THR A 96 -2.05 9.84 14.28
N VAL A 97 -1.65 8.57 14.34
CA VAL A 97 -0.31 8.11 13.91
C VAL A 97 0.00 8.56 12.48
N PHE A 98 -1.00 8.62 11.61
CA PHE A 98 -0.82 9.03 10.22
C PHE A 98 -0.99 10.53 9.97
N ALA A 99 -1.25 11.33 11.02
CA ALA A 99 -1.36 12.79 10.93
C ALA A 99 -0.01 13.50 10.78
N GLN A 100 1.09 12.76 10.89
CA GLN A 100 2.47 13.24 10.72
C GLN A 100 3.24 12.30 9.78
N PRO A 101 4.44 12.69 9.29
CA PRO A 101 5.25 11.82 8.47
C PRO A 101 5.46 10.45 9.12
N THR A 102 5.15 9.40 8.36
CA THR A 102 5.31 8.01 8.78
C THR A 102 6.14 7.24 7.77
N TRP A 103 6.83 6.21 8.26
CA TRP A 103 7.72 5.36 7.48
C TRP A 103 7.38 3.90 7.73
N LEU A 104 7.31 3.14 6.66
CA LEU A 104 7.15 1.69 6.63
C LEU A 104 8.54 1.04 6.59
N GLN A 105 8.79 0.21 7.59
CA GLN A 105 9.84 -0.79 7.59
C GLN A 105 9.22 -2.13 7.19
N ILE A 106 9.93 -2.88 6.37
CA ILE A 106 9.54 -4.23 5.95
C ILE A 106 10.69 -5.15 6.32
N THR A 107 10.39 -6.22 7.05
CA THR A 107 11.34 -7.28 7.37
C THR A 107 10.83 -8.56 6.73
N VAL A 108 11.67 -9.26 5.98
CA VAL A 108 11.31 -10.52 5.29
C VAL A 108 12.22 -11.62 5.81
N GLY A 109 11.66 -12.66 6.42
CA GLY A 109 12.45 -13.79 6.96
C GLY A 109 13.58 -13.37 7.92
N GLY A 110 13.39 -12.29 8.67
CA GLY A 110 14.39 -11.71 9.58
C GLY A 110 15.33 -10.67 8.97
N GLU A 111 15.31 -10.48 7.65
CA GLU A 111 16.10 -9.44 6.98
C GLU A 111 15.31 -8.14 6.86
N THR A 112 15.79 -7.05 7.48
CA THR A 112 15.15 -5.73 7.39
C THR A 112 15.57 -5.03 6.10
N LEU A 113 14.58 -4.74 5.25
CA LEU A 113 14.79 -4.00 4.01
C LEU A 113 15.05 -2.52 4.30
N THR A 114 16.09 -1.97 3.68
CA THR A 114 16.48 -0.56 3.81
C THR A 114 16.57 0.12 2.44
N PRO A 115 16.29 1.43 2.33
CA PRO A 115 15.78 2.32 3.39
C PRO A 115 14.27 2.12 3.66
N ARG A 116 13.79 2.58 4.82
CA ARG A 116 12.36 2.61 5.12
C ARG A 116 11.60 3.44 4.09
N GLN A 117 10.44 2.97 3.69
CA GLN A 117 9.60 3.63 2.70
C GLN A 117 8.71 4.65 3.39
N ARG A 118 8.68 5.90 2.93
CA ARG A 118 7.77 6.90 3.49
C ARG A 118 6.32 6.55 3.12
N LEU A 119 5.45 6.40 4.12
CA LEU A 119 4.02 6.25 3.90
C LEU A 119 3.43 7.63 3.62
N GLN A 120 2.92 7.80 2.41
CA GLN A 120 2.10 8.93 2.03
C GLN A 120 0.80 8.34 1.49
N GLY A 121 -0.35 8.94 1.84
CA GLY A 121 -1.63 8.51 1.29
C GLY A 121 -1.56 8.39 -0.24
N SER A 122 -1.84 7.19 -0.75
CA SER A 122 -1.91 6.85 -2.18
C SER A 122 -2.84 7.82 -2.95
N LEU A 123 -2.65 8.22 -4.22
CA LEU A 123 -1.62 8.00 -5.24
C LEU A 123 -1.73 9.09 -6.33
N CYS A 124 -0.63 9.37 -7.05
CA CYS A 124 -0.65 9.45 -8.51
C CYS A 124 0.65 8.88 -9.09
N SER A 125 0.49 8.07 -10.14
CA SER A 125 1.48 7.28 -10.89
C SER A 125 2.84 7.98 -11.11
N PHE A 126 3.94 7.23 -11.00
CA PHE A 126 5.22 7.64 -11.56
C PHE A 126 5.03 8.03 -13.04
N PRO A 127 5.40 9.25 -13.48
CA PRO A 127 5.51 9.52 -14.90
C PRO A 127 6.58 8.59 -15.45
N ARG A 128 6.18 7.72 -16.38
CA ARG A 128 7.10 6.86 -17.14
C ARG A 128 8.11 7.76 -17.84
N LEU A 129 9.29 7.95 -17.25
CA LEU A 129 10.43 8.58 -17.91
C LEU A 129 10.84 7.65 -19.05
N ARG A 130 10.30 7.93 -20.24
CA ARG A 130 10.74 7.33 -21.48
C ARG A 130 12.22 7.66 -21.62
N ARG A 131 13.09 6.67 -21.39
CA ARG A 131 14.53 6.75 -21.67
C ARG A 131 14.71 7.23 -23.10
N GLY A 132 15.00 8.51 -23.29
CA GLY A 132 15.57 9.04 -24.51
C GLY A 132 16.98 8.49 -24.65
N ARG A 133 17.12 7.30 -25.26
CA ARG A 133 18.40 6.88 -25.83
C ARG A 133 18.63 7.70 -27.09
N ALA A 134 19.46 8.73 -26.99
CA ALA A 134 20.27 9.19 -28.10
C ALA A 134 21.43 10.07 -27.60
N LYS A 135 22.52 9.44 -27.17
CA LYS A 135 23.85 10.02 -27.37
C LYS A 135 24.77 8.94 -27.91
N ALA A 136 25.26 9.17 -29.13
CA ALA A 136 26.70 9.16 -29.45
C ALA A 136 26.88 9.04 -30.97
N ARG A 137 26.95 10.16 -31.69
CA ARG A 137 27.68 10.18 -32.96
C ARG A 137 29.05 10.77 -32.69
N LYS A 138 30.06 9.89 -32.54
CA LYS A 138 31.47 10.26 -32.69
C LYS A 138 31.62 10.96 -34.04
N ARG A 139 31.92 12.24 -34.07
CA ARG A 139 32.59 12.84 -35.23
C ARG A 139 34.07 12.89 -34.89
N ALA A 140 34.72 11.74 -35.04
CA ALA A 140 36.16 11.72 -35.20
C ALA A 140 36.46 12.24 -36.61
N THR A 141 36.98 13.46 -36.71
CA THR A 141 37.68 13.91 -37.92
C THR A 141 38.91 14.69 -37.48
N GLY A 142 39.78 14.00 -36.73
CA GLY A 142 41.20 14.30 -36.70
C GLY A 142 41.87 13.40 -37.73
N PHE A 143 41.94 13.85 -38.98
CA PHE A 143 42.85 13.26 -39.97
C PHE A 143 44.04 14.21 -40.10
N ARG A 144 45.12 13.90 -39.40
CA ARG A 144 46.44 14.50 -39.62
C ARG A 144 47.48 13.41 -39.58
N ARG A 145 48.08 13.12 -40.73
CA ARG A 145 49.42 12.56 -41.02
C ARG A 145 49.47 12.43 -42.56
N SER A 146 50.56 12.66 -43.29
CA SER A 146 51.94 13.03 -43.01
C SER A 146 52.67 13.01 -44.36
N GLY A 147 53.70 13.83 -44.54
CA GLY A 147 54.87 13.46 -45.36
C GLY A 147 54.89 13.98 -46.79
N GLY A 148 55.96 14.70 -47.11
CA GLY A 148 56.22 15.32 -48.40
C GLY A 148 56.89 14.41 -49.43
N HIS A 149 57.02 14.94 -50.65
CA HIS A 149 58.09 14.58 -51.57
C HIS A 149 58.23 15.66 -52.67
N ARG A 150 59.49 16.10 -52.84
CA ARG A 150 60.10 16.95 -53.88
C ARG A 150 60.06 18.45 -53.66
#